data_AF-A0A7X2MSY3-F1
#
_entry.id   AF-A0A7X2MSY3-F1
#
_cell.length_a   1.000
_cell.length_b   1.000
_cell.length_c   1.000
_cell.angle_alpha   90.00
_cell.angle_beta   90.00
_cell.angle_gamma   90.00
#
_symmetry.space_group_name_H-M   'P 1'
#
loop_
_entity.id
_entity.type
_entity.pdbx_description
1 polymer ?
#
loop_
_entity_poly.entity_id
_entity_poly.type
_entity_poly.pdbx_seq_one_letter_code
_entity_poly.pdbx_strand_id
1 'polypeptide(L)'
;KFVWDHKCFSGVDHIENPDENGVFKIINDYTAEGWNDQVDNELGNFDYLMGANIDFRNNAVREELKYWARWVMEQVPCTGFRLDAVKHIPAWFYKEWIDHIQEVAEEPMFIVAEYWSFETEKLQEYVHQVEGKTMLFDAPLHMNFHQASTAGSGYDMSQIFANSLVVADPWHAVTIVANHDTQPLQSLEAPVEAW
;
A
#
# COMPACT_ATOMS: atom_id res chain seq x y z
N LYS A 1 16.76 -9.35 21.17
CA LYS A 1 16.92 -8.04 20.49
C LYS A 1 17.01 -8.33 19.01
N PHE A 2 16.03 -7.88 18.22
CA PHE A 2 16.07 -7.99 16.78
C PHE A 2 17.15 -7.06 16.20
N VAL A 3 17.74 -7.44 15.07
CA VAL A 3 18.77 -6.67 14.36
C VAL A 3 18.42 -6.67 12.89
N TRP A 4 18.25 -5.48 12.31
CA TRP A 4 18.14 -5.30 10.88
C TRP A 4 19.51 -5.53 10.23
N ASP A 5 19.60 -6.58 9.42
CA ASP A 5 20.77 -6.91 8.60
C ASP A 5 20.32 -7.30 7.18
N HIS A 6 21.27 -7.65 6.31
CA HIS A 6 20.98 -8.03 4.92
C HIS A 6 20.02 -9.23 4.75
N LYS A 7 19.77 -10.03 5.80
CA LYS A 7 18.79 -11.13 5.77
C LYS A 7 17.36 -10.65 6.01
N CYS A 8 17.18 -9.37 6.33
CA CYS A 8 15.88 -8.75 6.53
C CYS A 8 15.33 -8.11 5.25
N PHE A 9 16.10 -8.13 4.15
CA PHE A 9 15.79 -7.41 2.93
C PHE A 9 15.91 -8.31 1.70
N SER A 10 15.06 -8.08 0.70
CA SER A 10 15.07 -8.78 -0.59
C SER A 10 15.82 -8.02 -1.69
N GLY A 11 15.97 -6.71 -1.57
CA GLY A 11 16.69 -5.91 -2.56
C GLY A 11 17.05 -4.49 -2.11
N VAL A 12 17.86 -3.81 -2.93
CA VAL A 12 18.31 -2.42 -2.77
C VAL A 12 18.35 -1.69 -4.12
N ASP A 13 18.35 -0.36 -4.11
CA ASP A 13 18.43 0.50 -5.31
C ASP A 13 19.84 0.99 -5.62
N HIS A 14 20.76 0.78 -4.69
CA HIS A 14 22.11 1.31 -4.75
C HIS A 14 23.12 0.30 -4.21
N ILE A 15 24.23 0.16 -4.94
CA ILE A 15 25.43 -0.57 -4.49
C ILE A 15 26.62 0.39 -4.53
N GLU A 16 27.54 0.28 -3.58
CA GLU A 16 28.69 1.18 -3.45
C GLU A 16 29.98 0.62 -4.09
N ASN A 17 30.02 -0.68 -4.44
CA ASN A 17 31.18 -1.31 -5.06
C ASN A 17 30.79 -2.48 -5.99
N PRO A 18 30.62 -2.23 -7.31
CA PRO A 18 30.75 -0.93 -7.98
C PRO A 18 29.69 0.08 -7.52
N ASP A 19 29.96 1.38 -7.67
CA ASP A 19 29.00 2.46 -7.38
C ASP A 19 27.97 2.56 -8.52
N GLU A 20 26.79 1.97 -8.30
CA GLU A 20 25.74 1.85 -9.31
C GLU A 20 24.34 1.98 -8.71
N ASN A 21 23.45 2.63 -9.47
CA ASN A 21 22.02 2.66 -9.19
C ASN A 21 21.29 1.65 -10.09
N GLY A 22 20.35 0.91 -9.53
CA GLY A 22 19.61 -0.12 -10.23
C GLY A 22 18.82 -0.98 -9.25
N VAL A 23 18.00 -1.91 -9.72
CA VAL A 23 17.28 -2.82 -8.82
C VAL A 23 18.14 -4.06 -8.57
N PHE A 24 18.72 -4.16 -7.38
CA PHE A 24 19.61 -5.25 -6.99
C PHE A 24 18.92 -6.19 -6.02
N LYS A 25 18.87 -7.49 -6.36
CA LYS A 25 18.34 -8.52 -5.47
C LYS A 25 19.43 -8.98 -4.49
N ILE A 26 19.13 -8.98 -3.20
CA ILE A 26 19.99 -9.55 -2.17
C ILE A 26 19.78 -11.07 -2.14
N ILE A 27 20.86 -11.85 -2.20
CA ILE A 27 20.80 -13.31 -2.05
C ILE A 27 21.05 -13.69 -0.60
N ASN A 28 20.04 -14.28 0.05
CA ASN A 28 20.10 -14.76 1.43
C ASN A 28 19.21 -16.02 1.60
N ASP A 29 19.04 -16.46 2.85
CA ASP A 29 18.29 -17.69 3.19
C ASP A 29 16.79 -17.65 2.81
N TYR A 30 16.22 -16.46 2.55
CA TYR A 30 14.80 -16.24 2.27
C TYR A 30 14.51 -15.84 0.82
N THR A 31 15.51 -15.34 0.08
CA THR A 31 15.31 -14.75 -1.27
C THR A 31 15.61 -15.70 -2.43
N ALA A 32 15.84 -16.98 -2.16
CA ALA A 32 16.16 -18.00 -3.17
C ALA A 32 15.07 -18.08 -4.27
N GLU A 33 13.81 -17.92 -3.87
CA GLU A 33 12.64 -17.96 -4.77
C GLU A 33 12.39 -16.63 -5.51
N GLY A 34 13.18 -15.58 -5.25
CA GLY A 34 13.06 -14.27 -5.88
C GLY A 34 12.38 -13.24 -4.98
N TRP A 35 11.60 -12.35 -5.61
CA TRP A 35 10.77 -11.36 -4.93
C TRP A 35 9.60 -12.03 -4.20
N ASN A 36 8.96 -11.32 -3.28
CA ASN A 36 7.74 -11.82 -2.65
C ASN A 36 6.61 -11.98 -3.69
N ASP A 37 5.68 -12.89 -3.44
CA ASP A 37 4.46 -13.06 -4.21
C ASP A 37 3.28 -12.29 -3.58
N GLN A 38 2.11 -12.33 -4.22
CA GLN A 38 0.89 -11.62 -3.80
C GLN A 38 1.11 -10.10 -3.59
N VAL A 39 1.90 -9.53 -4.49
CA VAL A 39 2.07 -8.10 -4.74
C VAL A 39 1.47 -7.76 -6.11
N ASP A 40 1.36 -6.48 -6.47
CA ASP A 40 0.90 -6.09 -7.81
C ASP A 40 1.82 -6.68 -8.90
N ASN A 41 1.24 -7.06 -10.03
CA ASN A 41 1.93 -7.69 -11.14
C ASN A 41 2.43 -6.68 -12.20
N GLU A 42 2.22 -5.39 -11.98
CA GLU A 42 2.84 -4.32 -12.75
C GLU A 42 4.37 -4.48 -12.75
N LEU A 43 4.99 -4.25 -13.92
CA LEU A 43 6.40 -4.56 -14.20
C LEU A 43 6.81 -6.03 -13.97
N GLY A 44 5.83 -6.95 -13.89
CA GLY A 44 6.00 -8.40 -13.69
C GLY A 44 5.89 -8.82 -12.23
N ASN A 45 6.44 -8.03 -11.32
CA ASN A 45 6.33 -8.19 -9.86
C ASN A 45 6.73 -6.86 -9.21
N PHE A 46 5.81 -6.23 -8.48
CA PHE A 46 6.03 -4.91 -7.91
C PHE A 46 6.41 -4.94 -6.42
N ASP A 47 7.03 -6.01 -5.91
CA ASP A 47 7.57 -6.08 -4.53
C ASP A 47 8.58 -4.96 -4.27
N TYR A 48 9.52 -4.78 -5.20
CA TYR A 48 10.54 -3.76 -5.07
C TYR A 48 10.02 -2.36 -5.46
N LEU A 49 10.04 -1.42 -4.52
CA LEU A 49 9.76 -0.01 -4.77
C LEU A 49 11.02 0.87 -4.66
N MET A 50 11.62 0.97 -3.46
CA MET A 50 12.78 1.83 -3.19
C MET A 50 13.50 1.44 -1.90
N GLY A 51 14.73 1.94 -1.73
CA GLY A 51 15.54 1.74 -0.53
C GLY A 51 15.87 0.27 -0.28
N ALA A 52 15.97 -0.11 1.01
CA ALA A 52 16.16 -1.50 1.40
C ALA A 52 14.80 -2.21 1.50
N ASN A 53 14.44 -2.97 0.47
CA ASN A 53 13.14 -3.63 0.36
C ASN A 53 13.01 -4.76 1.38
N ILE A 54 12.02 -4.70 2.25
CA ILE A 54 11.86 -5.65 3.36
C ILE A 54 11.47 -7.04 2.85
N ASP A 55 12.09 -8.09 3.39
CA ASP A 55 11.70 -9.47 3.11
C ASP A 55 10.75 -10.01 4.18
N PHE A 56 9.47 -10.07 3.84
CA PHE A 56 8.42 -10.54 4.74
C PHE A 56 8.45 -12.07 4.97
N ARG A 57 9.16 -12.85 4.14
CA ARG A 57 9.30 -14.31 4.37
C ARG A 57 10.14 -14.61 5.60
N ASN A 58 11.00 -13.68 6.02
CA ASN A 58 11.77 -13.81 7.25
C ASN A 58 10.85 -13.65 8.47
N ASN A 59 10.61 -14.76 9.18
CA ASN A 59 9.74 -14.76 10.35
C ASN A 59 10.18 -13.77 11.44
N ALA A 60 11.49 -13.56 11.62
CA ALA A 60 11.98 -12.61 12.61
C ALA A 60 11.58 -11.17 12.26
N VAL A 61 11.55 -10.82 10.96
CA VAL A 61 11.07 -9.51 10.48
C VAL A 61 9.58 -9.34 10.77
N ARG A 62 8.75 -10.35 10.44
CA ARG A 62 7.30 -10.29 10.69
C ARG A 62 6.98 -10.10 12.17
N GLU A 63 7.66 -10.85 13.04
CA GLU A 63 7.47 -10.73 14.48
C GLU A 63 7.95 -9.38 15.03
N GLU A 64 9.03 -8.82 14.47
CA GLU A 64 9.47 -7.46 14.82
C GLU A 64 8.45 -6.41 14.38
N LEU A 65 7.86 -6.52 13.19
CA LEU A 65 6.85 -5.57 12.70
C LEU A 65 5.54 -5.65 13.51
N LYS A 66 5.16 -6.84 13.97
CA LYS A 66 4.05 -7.00 14.94
C LYS A 66 4.40 -6.41 16.30
N TYR A 67 5.61 -6.62 16.79
CA TYR A 67 6.09 -6.00 18.03
C TYR A 67 6.06 -4.47 17.93
N TRP A 68 6.52 -3.91 16.82
CA TRP A 68 6.47 -2.48 16.56
C TRP A 68 5.03 -1.94 16.60
N ALA A 69 4.07 -2.64 15.98
CA ALA A 69 2.67 -2.22 16.00
C ALA A 69 2.10 -2.12 17.42
N ARG A 70 2.33 -3.14 18.25
CA ARG A 70 1.94 -3.12 19.68
C ARG A 70 2.59 -1.96 20.42
N TRP A 71 3.90 -1.77 20.21
CA TRP A 71 4.63 -0.67 20.84
C TRP A 71 4.06 0.70 20.45
N VAL A 72 3.75 0.92 19.17
CA VAL A 72 3.13 2.18 18.71
C VAL A 72 1.78 2.42 19.39
N MET A 73 0.93 1.39 19.47
CA MET A 73 -0.38 1.49 20.14
C MET A 73 -0.26 1.80 21.64
N GLU A 74 0.80 1.32 22.31
CA GLU A 74 1.09 1.65 23.71
C GLU A 74 1.61 3.08 23.87
N GLN A 75 2.38 3.59 22.91
CA GLN A 75 2.99 4.93 22.99
C GLN A 75 2.03 6.04 22.58
N VAL A 76 1.14 5.76 21.62
CA VAL A 76 0.26 6.75 21.00
C VAL A 76 -1.16 6.25 21.07
N PRO A 77 -2.11 7.02 21.63
CA PRO A 77 -3.52 6.64 21.67
C PRO A 77 -4.15 6.80 20.28
N CYS A 78 -3.83 5.89 19.37
CA CYS A 78 -4.42 5.80 18.04
C CYS A 78 -5.58 4.79 18.04
N THR A 79 -6.56 5.02 17.18
CA THR A 79 -7.73 4.13 16.99
C THR A 79 -7.72 3.47 15.61
N GLY A 80 -6.56 3.46 14.95
CA GLY A 80 -6.44 2.97 13.59
C GLY A 80 -5.09 3.22 12.94
N PHE A 81 -4.94 2.67 11.74
CA PHE A 81 -3.74 2.78 10.90
C PHE A 81 -4.09 3.13 9.46
N ARG A 82 -3.22 3.94 8.83
CA ARG A 82 -3.12 4.05 7.38
C ARG A 82 -1.91 3.25 6.92
N LEU A 83 -2.13 2.25 6.08
CA LEU A 83 -1.09 1.39 5.53
C LEU A 83 -0.58 1.99 4.22
N ASP A 84 0.72 2.19 4.14
CA ASP A 84 1.43 2.81 3.02
C ASP A 84 1.80 1.76 1.97
N ALA A 85 1.77 2.14 0.69
CA ALA A 85 2.37 1.39 -0.42
C ALA A 85 1.95 -0.09 -0.51
N VAL A 86 0.70 -0.42 -0.18
CA VAL A 86 0.33 -1.83 0.08
C VAL A 86 0.36 -2.73 -1.14
N LYS A 87 0.33 -2.14 -2.35
CA LYS A 87 0.49 -2.89 -3.60
C LYS A 87 1.89 -3.51 -3.76
N HIS A 88 2.86 -3.04 -2.97
CA HIS A 88 4.26 -3.49 -2.96
C HIS A 88 4.58 -4.47 -1.83
N ILE A 89 3.64 -4.73 -0.93
CA ILE A 89 3.83 -5.60 0.24
C ILE A 89 2.89 -6.78 0.12
N PRO A 90 3.31 -8.01 0.45
CA PRO A 90 2.48 -9.18 0.23
C PRO A 90 1.16 -9.10 0.98
N ALA A 91 0.04 -9.31 0.27
CA ALA A 91 -1.28 -9.24 0.87
C ALA A 91 -1.44 -10.20 2.06
N TRP A 92 -0.82 -11.39 1.99
CA TRP A 92 -0.82 -12.35 3.09
C TRP A 92 -0.15 -11.81 4.36
N PHE A 93 0.87 -10.95 4.25
CA PHE A 93 1.53 -10.34 5.40
C PHE A 93 0.58 -9.32 6.06
N TYR A 94 -0.05 -8.45 5.26
CA TYR A 94 -1.00 -7.49 5.83
C TYR A 94 -2.21 -8.16 6.45
N LYS A 95 -2.72 -9.24 5.86
CA LYS A 95 -3.76 -10.05 6.46
C LYS A 95 -3.35 -10.53 7.86
N GLU A 96 -2.18 -11.15 7.98
CA GLU A 96 -1.62 -11.64 9.25
C GLU A 96 -1.38 -10.50 10.26
N TRP A 97 -0.85 -9.37 9.80
CA TRP A 97 -0.54 -8.22 10.64
C TRP A 97 -1.80 -7.51 11.13
N ILE A 98 -2.83 -7.37 10.28
CA ILE A 98 -4.13 -6.81 10.67
C ILE A 98 -4.81 -7.72 11.68
N ASP A 99 -4.84 -9.04 11.45
CA ASP A 99 -5.40 -10.00 12.41
C ASP A 99 -4.72 -9.87 13.78
N HIS A 100 -3.39 -9.74 13.79
CA HIS A 100 -2.64 -9.54 15.02
C HIS A 100 -3.03 -8.24 15.76
N ILE A 101 -3.19 -7.13 15.03
CA ILE A 101 -3.57 -5.86 15.64
C ILE A 101 -4.98 -5.91 16.21
N GLN A 102 -5.92 -6.49 15.47
CA GLN A 102 -7.29 -6.63 15.95
C GLN A 102 -7.36 -7.54 17.20
N GLU A 103 -6.50 -8.55 17.30
CA GLU A 103 -6.43 -9.44 18.46
C GLU A 103 -5.90 -8.73 19.72
N VAL A 104 -4.91 -7.86 19.59
CA VAL A 104 -4.23 -7.22 20.73
C VAL A 104 -4.81 -5.86 21.12
N ALA A 105 -5.60 -5.23 20.24
CA ALA A 105 -6.24 -3.96 20.55
C ALA A 105 -7.39 -4.13 21.57
N GLU A 106 -7.56 -3.16 22.45
CA GLU A 106 -8.68 -3.14 23.40
C GLU A 106 -10.03 -2.92 22.71
N GLU A 107 -10.00 -2.17 21.60
CA GLU A 107 -11.16 -1.83 20.78
C GLU A 107 -10.82 -2.06 19.30
N PRO A 108 -11.81 -2.34 18.43
CA PRO A 108 -11.57 -2.54 17.00
C PRO A 108 -10.84 -1.36 16.36
N MET A 109 -9.75 -1.65 15.64
CA MET A 109 -8.92 -0.63 14.99
C MET A 109 -9.42 -0.35 13.57
N PHE A 110 -9.58 0.92 13.22
CA PHE A 110 -9.89 1.33 11.85
C PHE A 110 -8.64 1.20 10.96
N ILE A 111 -8.72 0.42 9.88
CA ILE A 111 -7.59 0.21 8.96
C ILE A 111 -7.99 0.66 7.55
N VAL A 112 -7.19 1.57 6.98
CA VAL A 112 -7.26 1.96 5.57
C VAL A 112 -5.91 1.74 4.92
N ALA A 113 -5.88 1.23 3.70
CA ALA A 113 -4.67 0.92 2.97
C ALA A 113 -4.60 1.70 1.65
N GLU A 114 -3.39 2.14 1.32
CA GLU A 114 -3.10 2.83 0.08
C GLU A 114 -2.65 1.83 -0.99
N TYR A 115 -3.63 1.23 -1.67
CA TYR A 115 -3.42 0.50 -2.92
C TYR A 115 -3.66 1.48 -4.07
N TRP A 116 -2.61 2.12 -4.58
CA TRP A 116 -2.77 3.13 -5.62
C TRP A 116 -2.85 2.52 -7.02
N SER A 117 -4.08 2.27 -7.48
CA SER A 117 -4.41 1.85 -8.84
C SER A 117 -5.74 2.48 -9.30
N PHE A 118 -5.83 2.82 -10.58
CA PHE A 118 -7.07 3.30 -11.20
C PHE A 118 -7.94 2.16 -11.77
N GLU A 119 -7.49 0.91 -11.63
CA GLU A 119 -8.24 -0.29 -11.99
C GLU A 119 -9.01 -0.82 -10.77
N THR A 120 -10.33 -0.64 -10.75
CA THR A 120 -11.17 -1.04 -9.60
C THR A 120 -11.08 -2.53 -9.31
N GLU A 121 -10.92 -3.37 -10.33
CA GLU A 121 -10.78 -4.82 -10.18
C GLU A 121 -9.55 -5.19 -9.34
N LYS A 122 -8.43 -4.45 -9.48
CA LYS A 122 -7.22 -4.68 -8.65
C LYS A 122 -7.48 -4.35 -7.18
N LEU A 123 -8.25 -3.28 -6.90
CA LEU A 123 -8.64 -2.91 -5.54
C LEU A 123 -9.51 -4.00 -4.91
N GLN A 124 -10.51 -4.50 -5.65
CA GLN A 124 -11.38 -5.58 -5.18
C GLN A 124 -10.62 -6.90 -4.96
N GLU A 125 -9.68 -7.22 -5.84
CA GLU A 125 -8.81 -8.39 -5.68
C GLU A 125 -7.96 -8.27 -4.41
N TYR A 126 -7.35 -7.11 -4.15
CA TYR A 126 -6.60 -6.90 -2.90
C TYR A 126 -7.50 -7.03 -1.66
N VAL A 127 -8.70 -6.41 -1.68
CA VAL A 127 -9.70 -6.58 -0.61
C VAL A 127 -10.02 -8.06 -0.40
N HIS A 128 -10.17 -8.84 -1.47
CA HIS A 128 -10.41 -10.27 -1.37
C HIS A 128 -9.23 -11.04 -0.74
N GLN A 129 -7.99 -10.75 -1.17
CA GLN A 129 -6.77 -11.39 -0.67
C GLN A 129 -6.57 -11.18 0.84
N VAL A 130 -6.93 -9.99 1.34
CA VAL A 130 -6.90 -9.67 2.78
C VAL A 130 -8.22 -9.97 3.50
N GLU A 131 -9.15 -10.68 2.85
CA GLU A 131 -10.46 -11.10 3.39
C GLU A 131 -11.32 -9.94 3.94
N GLY A 132 -11.30 -8.78 3.29
CA GLY A 132 -12.10 -7.61 3.68
C GLY A 132 -11.65 -6.94 4.97
N LYS A 133 -10.44 -7.25 5.47
CA LYS A 133 -9.96 -6.75 6.78
C LYS A 133 -9.51 -5.28 6.78
N THR A 134 -9.47 -4.63 5.62
CA THR A 134 -9.09 -3.21 5.48
C THR A 134 -9.98 -2.51 4.46
N MET A 135 -10.14 -1.21 4.64
CA MET A 135 -10.64 -0.32 3.58
C MET A 135 -9.49 0.10 2.67
N LEU A 136 -9.80 0.64 1.49
CA LEU A 136 -8.84 1.21 0.55
C LEU A 136 -9.23 2.64 0.18
N PHE A 137 -8.24 3.47 -0.15
CA PHE A 137 -8.51 4.75 -0.78
C PHE A 137 -9.08 4.55 -2.19
N ASP A 138 -10.15 5.29 -2.51
CA ASP A 138 -10.80 5.24 -3.82
C ASP A 138 -10.04 6.09 -4.85
N ALA A 139 -8.87 5.60 -5.26
CA ALA A 139 -8.04 6.23 -6.28
C ALA A 139 -8.76 6.42 -7.64
N PRO A 140 -9.61 5.49 -8.13
CA PRO A 140 -10.40 5.71 -9.34
C PRO A 140 -11.38 6.90 -9.20
N LEU A 141 -12.05 7.07 -8.06
CA LEU A 141 -12.91 8.23 -7.84
C LEU A 141 -12.10 9.54 -7.80
N HIS A 142 -10.94 9.54 -7.16
CA HIS A 142 -10.02 10.69 -7.21
C HIS A 142 -9.65 11.06 -8.65
N MET A 143 -9.34 10.07 -9.50
CA MET A 143 -9.06 10.30 -10.93
C MET A 143 -10.26 10.90 -11.66
N ASN A 144 -11.49 10.46 -11.36
CA ASN A 144 -12.70 11.06 -11.92
C ASN A 144 -12.83 12.54 -11.53
N PHE A 145 -12.54 12.90 -10.26
CA PHE A 145 -12.54 14.30 -9.83
C PHE A 145 -11.48 15.13 -10.54
N HIS A 146 -10.26 14.60 -10.70
CA HIS A 146 -9.19 15.27 -11.43
C HIS A 146 -9.60 15.55 -12.88
N GLN A 147 -10.11 14.53 -13.58
CA GLN A 147 -10.59 14.65 -14.97
C GLN A 147 -11.75 15.63 -15.11
N ALA A 148 -12.72 15.59 -14.19
CA ALA A 148 -13.84 16.52 -14.20
C ALA A 148 -13.38 17.98 -14.03
N SER A 149 -12.44 18.21 -13.11
CA SER A 149 -11.91 19.56 -12.85
C SER A 149 -11.17 20.16 -14.05
N THR A 150 -10.44 19.34 -14.80
CA THR A 150 -9.63 19.80 -15.96
C THR A 150 -10.43 19.87 -17.27
N ALA A 151 -11.51 19.09 -17.41
CA ALA A 151 -12.37 19.10 -18.58
C ALA A 151 -13.47 20.19 -18.53
N GLY A 152 -13.71 20.81 -17.36
CA GLY A 152 -14.75 21.82 -17.17
C GLY A 152 -16.13 21.34 -17.62
N SER A 153 -16.85 22.15 -18.39
CA SER A 153 -18.19 21.79 -18.90
C SER A 153 -18.23 20.62 -19.89
N GLY A 154 -17.07 20.09 -20.30
CA GLY A 154 -16.97 18.94 -21.20
C GLY A 154 -17.08 17.59 -20.50
N TYR A 155 -16.99 17.53 -19.17
CA TYR A 155 -17.14 16.28 -18.43
C TYR A 155 -18.61 15.90 -18.25
N ASP A 156 -18.97 14.65 -18.56
CA ASP A 156 -20.30 14.13 -18.27
C ASP A 156 -20.41 13.78 -16.78
N MET A 157 -21.04 14.67 -16.00
CA MET A 157 -21.22 14.51 -14.56
C MET A 157 -21.99 13.24 -14.16
N SER A 158 -22.75 12.61 -15.07
CA SER A 158 -23.38 11.31 -14.80
C SER A 158 -22.35 10.19 -14.59
N GLN A 159 -21.12 10.39 -15.07
CA GLN A 159 -20.02 9.42 -14.99
C GLN A 159 -19.09 9.65 -13.79
N ILE A 160 -19.36 10.62 -12.91
CA ILE A 160 -18.43 11.00 -11.84
C ILE A 160 -18.08 9.84 -10.88
N PHE A 161 -19.00 8.88 -10.70
CA PHE A 161 -18.79 7.68 -9.88
C PHE A 161 -18.53 6.42 -10.72
N ALA A 162 -18.45 6.52 -12.05
CA ALA A 162 -18.21 5.38 -12.90
C ALA A 162 -16.85 4.74 -12.57
N ASN A 163 -16.83 3.40 -12.49
CA ASN A 163 -15.64 2.61 -12.17
C ASN A 163 -14.92 3.06 -10.89
N SER A 164 -15.66 3.48 -9.87
CA SER A 164 -15.12 3.82 -8.55
C SER A 164 -15.28 2.69 -7.55
N LEU A 165 -14.38 2.62 -6.56
CA LEU A 165 -14.46 1.61 -5.51
C LEU A 165 -15.72 1.82 -4.66
N VAL A 166 -16.13 3.06 -4.39
CA VAL A 166 -17.34 3.35 -3.61
C VAL A 166 -18.62 2.83 -4.27
N VAL A 167 -18.66 2.69 -5.60
CA VAL A 167 -19.79 2.06 -6.31
C VAL A 167 -19.68 0.54 -6.29
N ALA A 168 -18.48 0.01 -6.49
CA ALA A 168 -18.26 -1.44 -6.58
C ALA A 168 -18.30 -2.15 -5.22
N ASP A 169 -17.75 -1.53 -4.18
CA ASP A 169 -17.66 -2.03 -2.81
C ASP A 169 -17.67 -0.87 -1.78
N PRO A 170 -18.84 -0.31 -1.46
CA PRO A 170 -18.96 0.84 -0.56
C PRO A 170 -18.49 0.55 0.87
N TRP A 171 -18.41 -0.71 1.30
CA TRP A 171 -18.00 -1.08 2.66
C TRP A 171 -16.49 -1.01 2.86
N HIS A 172 -15.72 -1.05 1.78
CA HIS A 172 -14.26 -1.02 1.80
C HIS A 172 -13.68 0.22 1.14
N ALA A 173 -14.48 1.28 0.91
CA ALA A 173 -14.04 2.49 0.23
C ALA A 173 -13.85 3.68 1.19
N VAL A 174 -12.68 4.33 1.13
CA VAL A 174 -12.42 5.65 1.70
C VAL A 174 -12.25 6.64 0.56
N THR A 175 -13.22 7.53 0.37
CA THR A 175 -13.21 8.51 -0.71
C THR A 175 -12.37 9.73 -0.35
N ILE A 176 -11.58 10.21 -1.31
CA ILE A 176 -10.71 11.38 -1.15
C ILE A 176 -10.80 12.29 -2.38
N VAL A 177 -10.58 13.59 -2.17
CA VAL A 177 -10.44 14.55 -3.26
C VAL A 177 -8.99 14.73 -3.65
N ALA A 178 -8.08 14.76 -2.68
CA ALA A 178 -6.64 14.89 -2.88
C ALA A 178 -5.89 14.28 -1.69
N ASN A 179 -4.62 13.98 -1.89
CA ASN A 179 -3.67 13.63 -0.84
C ASN A 179 -2.29 14.28 -1.11
N HIS A 180 -1.31 13.89 -0.32
CA HIS A 180 0.06 14.40 -0.41
C HIS A 180 0.83 13.91 -1.64
N ASP A 181 0.40 12.84 -2.30
CA ASP A 181 1.02 12.32 -3.53
C ASP A 181 0.42 12.95 -4.79
N THR A 182 -0.84 13.42 -4.71
CA THR A 182 -1.58 13.98 -5.86
C THR A 182 -1.45 15.49 -6.00
N GLN A 183 -0.86 16.17 -5.00
CA GLN A 183 -0.61 17.61 -5.07
C GLN A 183 0.44 17.96 -6.13
N PRO A 184 0.54 19.23 -6.56
CA PRO A 184 1.53 19.63 -7.54
C PRO A 184 2.97 19.29 -7.15
N LEU A 185 3.79 18.94 -8.14
CA LEU A 185 5.21 18.61 -8.00
C LEU A 185 5.51 17.30 -7.24
N GLN A 186 4.58 16.35 -7.25
CA GLN A 186 4.74 15.03 -6.60
C GLN A 186 4.72 13.89 -7.62
N SER A 187 5.08 12.68 -7.20
CA SER A 187 5.23 11.51 -8.08
C SER A 187 3.91 11.06 -8.72
N LEU A 188 2.77 11.32 -8.07
CA LEU A 188 1.43 10.94 -8.52
C LEU A 188 0.56 12.18 -8.80
N GLU A 189 1.18 13.28 -9.23
CA GLU A 189 0.53 14.58 -9.47
C GLU A 189 -0.76 14.44 -10.31
N ALA A 190 -1.89 14.75 -9.67
CA ALA A 190 -3.23 14.74 -10.26
C ALA A 190 -4.15 15.69 -9.44
N PRO A 191 -3.85 17.00 -9.42
CA PRO A 191 -4.58 17.95 -8.56
C PRO A 191 -6.02 18.12 -9.05
N VAL A 192 -6.97 18.22 -8.14
CA VAL A 192 -8.34 18.64 -8.46
C VAL A 192 -8.39 20.16 -8.45
N GLU A 193 -8.66 20.79 -9.60
CA GLU A 193 -8.69 22.25 -9.73
C GLU A 193 -9.83 22.90 -8.92
N ALA A 194 -9.64 24.17 -8.54
CA ALA A 194 -10.67 24.96 -7.89
C ALA A 194 -11.79 25.32 -8.87
N TRP A 195 -13.01 25.47 -8.35
CA TRP A 195 -14.25 25.67 -9.11
C TRP A 195 -14.64 27.15 -9.16
#